data_AF-A0A2V7KNI0-F1
#
_entry.id   AF-A0A2V7KNI0-F1
#
_cell.length_a   1.000
_cell.length_b   1.000
_cell.length_c   1.000
_cell.angle_alpha   90.00
_cell.angle_beta   90.00
_cell.angle_gamma   90.00
#
_symmetry.space_group_name_H-M   'P 1'
#
loop_
_entity.id
_entity.type
_entity.pdbx_description
1 polymer ?
#
loop_
_entity_poly.entity_id
_entity_poly.type
_entity_poly.pdbx_seq_one_letter_code
_entity_poly.pdbx_strand_id
1 'polypeptide(L)'
;MPQLSKNLGDLAYRGSRYDEAWALYQRAIELSPELGDDVYFKLGNIAYKRNNRDQADALWRRALELNPKHELVKANLDTLSALS
;
A
#
# COMPACT_ATOMS: atom_id res chain seq x y z
N MET A 1 0.84 7.44 17.14
CA MET A 1 -0.27 6.47 17.10
C MET A 1 -0.38 5.90 15.69
N PRO A 2 0.32 4.78 15.37
CA PRO A 2 0.34 4.21 14.01
C PRO A 2 -1.07 3.92 13.47
N GLN A 3 -1.97 3.39 14.30
CA GLN A 3 -3.36 3.09 13.92
C GLN A 3 -4.17 4.34 13.55
N LEU A 4 -3.94 5.48 14.22
CA LEU A 4 -4.62 6.74 13.89
C LEU A 4 -4.19 7.24 12.51
N SER A 5 -2.88 7.23 12.23
CA SER A 5 -2.33 7.59 10.92
C SER A 5 -2.89 6.70 9.82
N LYS A 6 -2.97 5.38 10.05
CA LYS A 6 -3.65 4.45 9.13
C LYS A 6 -5.12 4.84 8.90
N ASN A 7 -5.90 5.05 9.96
CA ASN A 7 -7.34 5.32 9.83
C ASN A 7 -7.62 6.64 9.08
N LEU A 8 -6.81 7.68 9.33
CA LEU A 8 -6.87 8.93 8.57
C LEU A 8 -6.45 8.71 7.12
N GLY A 9 -5.41 7.90 6.88
CA GLY A 9 -4.98 7.50 5.56
C GLY A 9 -6.11 6.82 4.78
N ASP A 10 -6.86 5.92 5.43
CA ASP A 10 -8.02 5.25 4.84
C ASP A 10 -9.13 6.23 4.45
N LEU A 11 -9.38 7.24 5.29
CA LEU A 11 -10.34 8.29 4.97
C LEU A 11 -9.89 9.10 3.76
N ALA A 12 -8.63 9.51 3.70
CA ALA A 12 -8.05 10.24 2.58
C ALA A 12 -8.06 9.40 1.29
N TYR A 13 -7.71 8.11 1.37
CA TYR A 13 -7.71 7.19 0.24
C TYR A 13 -9.11 7.01 -0.34
N ARG A 14 -10.14 6.83 0.50
CA ARG A 14 -11.55 6.76 0.08
C ARG A 14 -12.01 8.07 -0.57
N GLY A 15 -11.49 9.20 -0.09
CA GLY A 15 -11.71 10.53 -0.69
C GLY A 15 -10.87 10.81 -1.94
N SER A 16 -10.13 9.83 -2.47
CA SER A 16 -9.19 9.99 -3.60
C SER A 16 -8.08 11.04 -3.38
N ARG A 17 -7.83 11.43 -2.13
CA ARG A 17 -6.74 12.34 -1.74
C ARG A 17 -5.46 11.53 -1.56
N TYR A 18 -4.92 11.03 -2.68
CA TYR A 18 -3.85 10.03 -2.66
C TYR A 18 -2.52 10.54 -2.10
N ASP A 19 -2.19 11.82 -2.25
CA ASP A 19 -0.97 12.39 -1.68
C ASP A 19 -1.02 12.48 -0.15
N GLU A 20 -2.17 12.88 0.40
CA GLU A 20 -2.41 12.88 1.84
C GLU A 20 -2.41 11.45 2.38
N ALA A 21 -3.11 10.53 1.71
CA ALA A 21 -3.14 9.12 2.09
C ALA A 21 -1.73 8.51 2.12
N TRP A 22 -0.92 8.81 1.11
CA TRP A 22 0.48 8.38 1.03
C TRP A 22 1.27 8.82 2.26
N ALA A 23 1.24 10.11 2.60
CA ALA A 23 1.97 10.65 3.75
C ALA A 23 1.51 10.02 5.07
N LEU A 24 0.20 9.83 5.23
CA LEU A 24 -0.39 9.22 6.43
C LEU A 24 -0.01 7.74 6.57
N TYR A 25 -0.04 6.98 5.47
CA TYR A 25 0.38 5.59 5.48
C TYR A 25 1.88 5.43 5.69
N GLN A 26 2.72 6.27 5.08
CA GLN A 26 4.16 6.29 5.34
C GLN A 26 4.44 6.51 6.83
N ARG A 27 3.77 7.50 7.44
CA ARG A 27 3.90 7.74 8.88
C ARG A 27 3.46 6.55 9.72
N ALA A 28 2.42 5.84 9.28
CA ALA A 28 1.91 4.68 9.98
C ALA A 28 2.93 3.53 9.98
N ILE A 29 3.57 3.24 8.84
CA ILE A 29 4.58 2.18 8.72
C ILE A 29 5.94 2.56 9.32
N GLU A 30 6.31 3.84 9.36
CA GLU A 30 7.50 4.32 10.09
C GLU A 30 7.38 4.04 11.60
N LEU A 31 6.17 4.21 12.15
CA LEU A 31 5.89 3.98 13.55
C LEU A 31 5.68 2.50 13.88
N SER A 32 5.23 1.71 12.92
CA SER A 32 5.03 0.27 13.07
C SER A 32 5.16 -0.42 11.70
N PRO A 33 6.34 -0.96 11.35
CA PRO A 33 6.60 -1.63 10.06
C PRO A 33 5.83 -2.93 9.83
N GLU A 34 5.12 -3.43 10.84
CA GLU A 34 4.26 -4.62 10.76
C GLU A 34 2.77 -4.24 10.82
N LEU A 35 2.45 -2.95 10.67
CA LEU A 35 1.09 -2.44 10.73
C LEU A 35 0.28 -2.81 9.48
N GLY A 36 -0.24 -4.03 9.46
CA GLY A 36 -1.21 -4.50 8.48
C GLY A 36 -0.66 -4.59 7.05
N ASP A 37 -0.91 -5.72 6.40
CA ASP A 37 -0.69 -5.89 4.97
C ASP A 37 -1.48 -4.86 4.13
N ASP A 38 -2.65 -4.44 4.62
CA ASP A 38 -3.53 -3.51 3.94
C ASP A 38 -2.94 -2.11 3.73
N VAL A 39 -2.03 -1.65 4.61
CA VAL A 39 -1.35 -0.35 4.47
C VAL A 39 -0.36 -0.39 3.32
N TYR A 40 0.48 -1.43 3.28
CA TYR A 40 1.42 -1.66 2.19
C TYR A 40 0.71 -1.88 0.85
N PHE A 41 -0.42 -2.62 0.85
CA PHE A 41 -1.27 -2.77 -0.33
C PHE A 41 -1.74 -1.42 -0.90
N LYS A 42 -2.27 -0.53 -0.03
CA LYS A 42 -2.77 0.78 -0.46
C LYS A 42 -1.66 1.72 -0.91
N LEU A 43 -0.51 1.72 -0.23
CA LEU A 43 0.69 2.42 -0.71
C LEU A 43 1.09 1.92 -2.10
N GLY A 44 1.12 0.60 -2.32
CA GLY A 44 1.43 0.02 -3.62
C GLY A 44 0.44 0.47 -4.72
N ASN A 45 -0.86 0.52 -4.41
CA ASN A 45 -1.87 1.04 -5.34
C ASN A 45 -1.65 2.53 -5.68
N ILE A 46 -1.25 3.35 -4.70
CA ILE A 46 -0.91 4.76 -4.95
C ILE A 46 0.34 4.86 -5.84
N ALA A 47 1.39 4.10 -5.54
CA ALA A 47 2.62 4.08 -6.35
C ALA A 47 2.33 3.66 -7.80
N TYR A 48 1.51 2.63 -7.99
CA TYR A 48 1.06 2.18 -9.31
C TYR A 48 0.29 3.26 -10.06
N LYS A 49 -0.64 3.96 -9.39
CA LYS A 49 -1.36 5.12 -9.97
C LYS A 49 -0.43 6.27 -10.38
N ARG A 50 0.70 6.42 -9.70
CA ARG A 50 1.76 7.38 -10.05
C ARG A 50 2.71 6.85 -11.14
N ASN A 51 2.38 5.71 -11.77
CA ASN A 51 3.19 5.02 -12.76
C ASN A 51 4.59 4.59 -12.24
N ASN A 52 4.77 4.50 -10.92
CA ASN A 52 5.98 3.99 -10.31
C ASN A 52 5.82 2.48 -10.04
N ARG A 53 6.06 1.69 -11.09
CA ARG A 53 5.86 0.24 -11.10
C ARG A 53 6.79 -0.49 -10.13
N ASP A 54 8.05 -0.10 -10.07
CA ASP A 54 9.05 -0.73 -9.19
C ASP A 54 8.69 -0.54 -7.71
N GLN A 55 8.27 0.68 -7.34
CA GLN A 55 7.83 0.95 -5.98
C GLN A 55 6.53 0.21 -5.64
N ALA A 56 5.61 0.08 -6.60
CA ALA A 56 4.39 -0.70 -6.41
C ALA A 56 4.69 -2.18 -6.16
N ASP A 57 5.57 -2.80 -6.96
CA ASP A 57 6.02 -4.19 -6.77
C ASP A 57 6.62 -4.39 -5.36
N ALA A 58 7.56 -3.52 -4.95
CA ALA A 58 8.20 -3.63 -3.64
C ALA A 58 7.19 -3.53 -2.48
N LEU A 59 6.23 -2.59 -2.56
CA LEU A 59 5.21 -2.41 -1.53
C LEU A 59 4.22 -3.58 -1.49
N TRP A 60 3.81 -4.09 -2.65
CA TRP A 60 2.94 -5.27 -2.73
C TRP A 60 3.64 -6.53 -2.22
N ARG A 61 4.92 -6.73 -2.51
CA ARG A 61 5.70 -7.83 -1.91
C ARG A 61 5.75 -7.74 -0.40
N ARG A 62 5.96 -6.54 0.16
CA ARG A 62 5.92 -6.33 1.61
C ARG A 62 4.55 -6.66 2.22
N ALA A 63 3.46 -6.36 1.50
CA ALA A 63 2.12 -6.78 1.93
C ALA A 63 1.99 -8.32 1.97
N LEU A 64 2.55 -9.04 0.99
CA LEU A 64 2.55 -10.52 0.98
C LEU A 64 3.47 -11.15 2.02
N GLU A 65 4.56 -10.48 2.42
CA GLU A 65 5.38 -10.93 3.54
C GLU A 65 4.58 -10.95 4.86
N LEU A 66 3.72 -9.94 5.06
CA LEU A 66 2.85 -9.85 6.25
C LEU A 66 1.61 -10.76 6.14
N ASN A 67 1.04 -10.87 4.94
CA ASN A 67 -0.10 -11.73 4.66
C ASN A 67 0.06 -12.46 3.32
N PRO A 68 0.64 -13.68 3.34
CA PRO A 68 0.83 -14.47 2.13
C PRO A 68 -0.48 -14.89 1.42
N LYS A 69 -1.64 -14.70 2.06
CA LYS A 69 -2.97 -15.03 1.52
C LYS A 69 -3.73 -13.80 1.00
N HIS A 70 -3.07 -12.64 0.86
CA HIS A 70 -3.73 -11.45 0.32
C HIS A 70 -3.95 -11.58 -1.20
N GLU A 71 -5.10 -12.14 -1.59
CA GLU A 71 -5.41 -12.45 -2.99
C GLU A 71 -5.40 -11.23 -3.92
N LEU A 72 -5.89 -10.06 -3.47
CA LEU A 72 -5.83 -8.84 -4.29
C LEU A 72 -4.40 -8.37 -4.59
N VAL A 73 -3.47 -8.56 -3.63
CA VAL A 73 -2.07 -8.19 -3.84
C VAL A 73 -1.42 -9.13 -4.86
N LYS A 74 -1.71 -10.44 -4.79
CA LYS A 74 -1.27 -11.40 -5.80
C LYS A 74 -1.76 -11.02 -7.19
N ALA A 75 -3.06 -10.75 -7.32
CA ALA A 75 -3.65 -10.32 -8.59
C ALA A 75 -3.01 -9.03 -9.16
N ASN A 76 -2.65 -8.08 -8.29
CA ASN A 76 -1.94 -6.86 -8.70
C ASN A 76 -0.52 -7.16 -9.23
N LEU A 77 0.23 -8.04 -8.56
CA LEU A 77 1.58 -8.46 -9.00
C LEU A 77 1.54 -9.27 -10.29
N ASP A 78 0.57 -10.17 -10.43
CA ASP A 78 0.35 -10.93 -11.66
C ASP A 78 0.05 -9.98 -12.82
N THR A 79 -0.83 -9.00 -12.60
CA THR A 79 -1.15 -7.97 -13.60
C THR A 79 0.09 -7.14 -13.94
N LEU A 80 0.88 -6.74 -12.94
CA LEU A 80 2.09 -5.97 -13.16
C LEU A 80 3.13 -6.72 -14.00
N SER A 81 3.33 -8.01 -13.71
CA SER A 81 4.28 -8.86 -14.45
C SER A 81 3.81 -9.20 -15.86
N ALA A 82 2.50 -9.18 -16.12
CA ALA A 82 1.95 -9.36 -17.47
C ALA A 82 2.12 -8.11 -18.37
N LEU A 83 2.50 -6.96 -17.79
CA LEU A 83 2.69 -5.68 -18.49
C LEU A 83 4.16 -5.32 -18.76
N SER A 84 5.10 -6.17 -18.34
CA SER A 84 6.55 -6.07 -18.59
C SER A 84 6.96 -6.93 -19.78
#